data_AF-A0A3B9ZWM0-F1
#
_entry.id   AF-A0A3B9ZWM0-F1
#
_cell.length_a   1.000
_cell.length_b   1.000
_cell.length_c   1.000
_cell.angle_alpha   90.00
_cell.angle_beta   90.00
_cell.angle_gamma   90.00
#
_symmetry.space_group_name_H-M   'P 1'
#
loop_
_entity.id
_entity.type
_entity.pdbx_description
1 polymer ?
#
loop_
_entity_poly.entity_id
_entity_poly.type
_entity_poly.pdbx_seq_one_letter_code
_entity_poly.pdbx_strand_id
1 'polypeptide(L)'
;MSHEIRTPLNSIIGFSEILSDPEFESDQRYEFAQIITNSGNNLLAIISDIMDISKIEAGQVVVRKASFPIQKLIQDIYNEYNIKALTKGLDLKIVPSLKGEELWIDSDQIKIKQVLINFVGNAIKFT
;
A
#
# COMPACT_ATOMS: atom_id res chain seq x y z
N MET A 1 -4.40 13.47 -9.01
CA MET A 1 -5.61 12.64 -9.05
C MET A 1 -6.14 12.32 -10.46
N SER A 2 -6.67 13.25 -11.27
CA SER A 2 -7.30 12.85 -12.56
C SER A 2 -6.34 12.11 -13.53
N HIS A 3 -5.07 12.52 -13.61
CA HIS A 3 -4.04 11.80 -14.38
C HIS A 3 -3.62 10.46 -13.74
N GLU A 4 -3.63 10.38 -12.42
CA GLU A 4 -3.29 9.16 -11.66
C GLU A 4 -4.40 8.11 -11.75
N ILE A 5 -5.65 8.51 -11.98
CA ILE A 5 -6.77 7.62 -12.29
C ILE A 5 -6.72 7.18 -13.76
N ARG A 6 -6.47 8.12 -14.68
CA ARG A 6 -6.48 7.86 -16.11
C ARG A 6 -5.42 6.85 -16.54
N THR A 7 -4.23 6.91 -15.94
CA THR A 7 -3.11 6.01 -16.28
C THR A 7 -3.42 4.52 -16.06
N PRO A 8 -3.79 4.06 -14.84
CA PRO A 8 -4.14 2.65 -14.62
C PRO A 8 -5.41 2.25 -15.38
N LEU A 9 -6.39 3.15 -15.53
CA LEU A 9 -7.59 2.86 -16.32
C LEU A 9 -7.26 2.61 -17.80
N ASN A 10 -6.42 3.45 -18.41
CA ASN A 10 -5.98 3.27 -19.80
C ASN A 10 -5.17 1.98 -19.97
N SER A 11 -4.33 1.62 -18.99
CA SER A 11 -3.63 0.32 -19.01
C SER A 11 -4.63 -0.84 -18.97
N ILE A 12 -5.65 -0.80 -18.10
CA ILE A 12 -6.68 -1.84 -18.04
C ILE A 12 -7.39 -2.00 -19.38
N ILE A 13 -7.85 -0.90 -19.98
CA ILE A 13 -8.57 -0.91 -21.26
C ILE A 13 -7.66 -1.45 -22.37
N GLY A 14 -6.46 -0.87 -22.55
CA GLY A 14 -5.55 -1.25 -23.63
C GLY A 14 -5.09 -2.71 -23.56
N PHE A 15 -4.70 -3.20 -22.38
CA PHE A 15 -4.31 -4.62 -22.25
C PHE A 15 -5.50 -5.58 -22.35
N SER A 16 -6.72 -5.15 -22.00
CA SER A 16 -7.93 -5.96 -22.21
C SER A 16 -8.29 -6.09 -23.69
N GLU A 17 -8.08 -5.03 -24.48
CA GLU A 17 -8.24 -5.05 -25.94
C GLU A 17 -7.22 -6.00 -26.58
N ILE A 18 -5.94 -5.92 -26.18
CA ILE A 18 -4.87 -6.81 -26.66
C ILE A 18 -5.14 -8.27 -26.29
N LEU A 19 -5.65 -8.54 -25.08
CA LEU A 19 -6.01 -9.91 -24.65
C LEU A 19 -7.08 -10.57 -25.52
N SER A 20 -7.91 -9.77 -26.19
CA SER A 20 -8.98 -10.24 -27.05
C SER A 20 -8.47 -10.70 -28.43
N ASP A 21 -7.20 -10.46 -28.74
CA ASP A 21 -6.58 -10.83 -30.00
C ASP A 21 -6.12 -12.30 -29.99
N PRO A 22 -6.60 -13.14 -30.92
CA PRO A 22 -6.24 -14.54 -31.02
C PRO A 22 -4.75 -14.79 -31.32
N GLU A 23 -4.00 -13.81 -31.84
CA GLU A 23 -2.62 -13.96 -32.31
C GLU A 23 -1.55 -14.05 -31.18
N PHE A 24 -1.89 -13.72 -29.94
CA PHE A 24 -0.95 -13.81 -28.82
C PHE A 24 -0.88 -15.20 -28.17
N GLU A 25 0.34 -15.63 -27.86
CA GLU A 25 0.63 -16.90 -27.18
C GLU A 25 0.18 -16.86 -25.71
N SER A 26 0.00 -18.04 -25.10
CA SER A 26 -0.53 -18.19 -23.72
C SER A 26 0.27 -17.41 -22.68
N ASP A 27 1.59 -17.39 -22.80
CA ASP A 27 2.49 -16.75 -21.83
C ASP A 27 2.36 -15.22 -21.88
N GLN A 28 2.22 -14.65 -23.08
CA GLN A 28 2.01 -13.21 -23.27
C GLN A 28 0.64 -12.79 -22.75
N ARG A 29 -0.40 -13.61 -22.99
CA ARG A 29 -1.73 -13.37 -22.41
C ARG A 29 -1.69 -13.39 -20.88
N TYR A 30 -0.93 -14.29 -20.29
CA TYR A 30 -0.75 -14.33 -18.84
C TYR A 30 -0.10 -13.04 -18.31
N GLU A 31 0.95 -12.54 -18.96
CA GLU A 31 1.59 -11.26 -18.60
C GLU A 31 0.61 -10.08 -18.72
N PHE A 32 -0.17 -9.99 -19.80
CA PHE A 32 -1.18 -8.94 -19.96
C PHE A 32 -2.26 -9.00 -18.87
N ALA A 33 -2.73 -10.19 -18.50
CA ALA A 33 -3.67 -10.38 -17.41
C ALA A 33 -3.09 -9.93 -16.06
N GLN A 34 -1.80 -10.17 -15.81
CA GLN A 34 -1.11 -9.64 -14.62
C GLN A 34 -1.04 -8.11 -14.64
N ILE A 35 -0.74 -7.49 -15.78
CA ILE A 35 -0.70 -6.02 -15.91
C ILE A 35 -2.08 -5.41 -15.62
N ILE A 36 -3.15 -6.00 -16.13
CA ILE A 36 -4.53 -5.55 -15.86
C ILE A 36 -4.84 -5.66 -14.36
N THR A 37 -4.52 -6.79 -13.74
CA THR A 37 -4.77 -7.02 -12.31
C THR A 37 -4.00 -6.02 -11.45
N ASN A 38 -2.73 -5.79 -11.75
CA ASN A 38 -1.89 -4.80 -11.06
C ASN A 38 -2.43 -3.38 -11.24
N SER A 39 -2.86 -3.03 -12.45
CA SER A 39 -3.46 -1.71 -12.74
C SER A 39 -4.80 -1.53 -12.02
N GLY A 40 -5.63 -2.57 -11.94
CA GLY A 40 -6.88 -2.58 -11.18
C GLY A 40 -6.66 -2.38 -9.68
N ASN A 41 -5.69 -3.10 -9.11
CA ASN A 41 -5.30 -2.93 -7.70
C ASN A 41 -4.79 -1.50 -7.42
N ASN A 42 -3.99 -0.93 -8.32
CA ASN A 42 -3.53 0.45 -8.20
C ASN A 42 -4.69 1.46 -8.24
N LEU A 43 -5.64 1.27 -9.16
CA LEU A 43 -6.81 2.14 -9.27
C LEU A 43 -7.70 2.04 -8.02
N LEU A 44 -7.92 0.83 -7.49
CA LEU A 44 -8.66 0.62 -6.25
C LEU A 44 -8.00 1.33 -5.06
N ALA A 45 -6.67 1.29 -4.96
CA ALA A 45 -5.94 2.02 -3.93
C ALA A 45 -6.19 3.54 -4.02
N ILE A 46 -6.10 4.12 -5.23
CA ILE A 46 -6.36 5.55 -5.46
C ILE A 46 -7.80 5.92 -5.07
N ILE A 47 -8.78 5.09 -5.42
CA ILE A 47 -10.19 5.32 -5.04
C ILE A 47 -10.35 5.27 -3.52
N SER A 48 -9.71 4.30 -2.85
CA SER A 48 -9.72 4.19 -1.39
C SER A 48 -9.15 5.44 -0.73
N ASP A 49 -8.01 5.94 -1.23
CA ASP A 49 -7.38 7.16 -0.70
C ASP A 49 -8.29 8.40 -0.86
N ILE A 50 -8.98 8.50 -2.01
CA ILE A 50 -9.95 9.59 -2.26
C ILE A 50 -11.14 9.50 -1.31
N MET A 51 -11.65 8.30 -1.04
CA MET A 51 -12.75 8.12 -0.09
C MET A 51 -12.32 8.46 1.33
N ASP A 52 -11.11 8.08 1.73
CA ASP A 52 -10.57 8.36 3.06
C ASP A 52 -10.37 9.86 3.28
N ILE A 53 -9.76 10.58 2.33
CA ILE A 53 -9.63 12.05 2.43
C ILE A 53 -11.00 12.74 2.45
N SER A 54 -11.96 12.28 1.64
CA SER A 54 -13.32 12.84 1.63
C SER A 54 -14.02 12.70 2.99
N LYS A 55 -13.84 11.54 3.66
CA LYS A 55 -14.37 11.34 5.03
C LYS A 55 -13.69 12.26 6.04
N ILE A 56 -12.38 12.50 5.89
CA ILE A 56 -11.62 13.41 6.77
C ILE A 56 -12.15 14.84 6.61
N GLU A 57 -12.25 15.33 5.38
CA GLU A 57 -12.73 16.68 5.06
C GLU A 57 -14.18 16.91 5.49
N ALA A 58 -15.04 15.88 5.37
CA ALA A 58 -16.42 15.92 5.84
C ALA A 58 -16.55 15.79 7.38
N GLY A 59 -15.45 15.63 8.12
CA GLY A 59 -15.48 15.41 9.57
C GLY A 59 -16.13 14.08 10.00
N GLN A 60 -16.23 13.11 9.08
CA GLN A 60 -16.89 11.82 9.28
C GLN A 60 -15.94 10.74 9.84
N VAL A 61 -14.64 11.05 9.97
CA VAL A 61 -13.67 10.12 10.54
C VAL A 61 -13.77 10.08 12.05
N VAL A 62 -14.02 8.88 12.56
CA VAL A 62 -13.98 8.58 14.00
C VAL A 62 -12.62 7.99 14.36
N VAL A 63 -11.97 8.57 15.38
CA VAL A 63 -10.73 8.04 15.97
C VAL A 63 -11.12 7.06 17.08
N ARG A 64 -10.67 5.81 16.96
CA ARG A 64 -10.94 4.76 17.96
C ARG A 64 -9.70 4.56 18.81
N LYS A 65 -9.62 5.27 19.93
CA LYS A 65 -8.49 5.16 20.85
C LYS A 65 -8.53 3.84 21.61
N ALA A 66 -7.39 3.18 21.67
CA ALA A 66 -7.13 2.03 22.52
C ALA A 66 -5.67 2.08 22.98
N SER A 67 -5.39 1.45 24.13
CA SER A 67 -4.02 1.27 24.59
C SER A 67 -3.40 0.06 23.88
N PHE A 68 -2.23 0.23 23.27
CA PHE A 68 -1.50 -0.84 22.59
C PHE A 68 0.02 -0.65 22.66
N PRO A 69 0.82 -1.74 22.59
CA PRO A 69 2.28 -1.65 22.60
C PRO A 69 2.78 -1.24 21.20
N ILE A 70 3.42 -0.07 21.10
CA ILE A 70 3.87 0.48 19.81
C ILE A 70 4.95 -0.38 19.14
N GLN A 71 5.82 -1.02 19.93
CA GLN A 71 6.86 -1.91 19.43
C GLN A 71 6.27 -3.07 18.62
N LYS A 72 5.14 -3.64 19.09
CA LYS A 72 4.45 -4.72 18.38
C LYS A 72 3.94 -4.25 17.02
N LEU A 73 3.31 -3.07 16.97
CA LEU A 73 2.84 -2.47 15.72
C LEU A 73 4.00 -2.24 14.74
N ILE A 74 5.12 -1.69 15.21
CA ILE A 74 6.31 -1.45 14.38
C ILE A 74 6.89 -2.78 13.86
N GLN A 75 6.95 -3.80 14.72
CA GLN A 75 7.45 -5.13 14.34
C GLN A 75 6.55 -5.80 13.29
N ASP A 76 5.23 -5.68 13.42
CA ASP A 76 4.27 -6.21 12.45
C ASP A 76 4.47 -5.55 11.07
N ILE A 77 4.64 -4.22 11.04
CA ILE A 77 4.92 -3.48 9.79
C ILE A 77 6.27 -3.90 9.21
N TYR A 78 7.31 -4.04 10.02
CA TYR A 78 8.60 -4.52 9.56
C TYR A 78 8.51 -5.91 8.92
N ASN A 79 7.84 -6.86 9.57
CA ASN A 79 7.67 -8.21 9.04
C ASN A 79 6.93 -8.20 7.68
N GLU A 80 5.94 -7.32 7.53
CA GLU A 80 5.16 -7.17 6.30
C GLU A 80 5.98 -6.54 5.14
N TYR A 81 6.89 -5.60 5.44
CA TYR A 81 7.62 -4.82 4.44
C TYR A 81 9.07 -5.26 4.20
N ASN A 82 9.67 -6.02 5.10
CA ASN A 82 11.06 -6.47 4.97
C ASN A 82 11.27 -7.33 3.72
N ILE A 83 10.31 -8.21 3.39
CA ILE A 83 10.38 -9.02 2.16
C ILE A 83 10.43 -8.12 0.92
N LYS A 84 9.58 -7.09 0.87
CA LYS A 84 9.53 -6.12 -0.25
C LYS A 84 10.84 -5.32 -0.35
N ALA A 85 11.40 -4.90 0.79
CA ALA A 85 12.69 -4.21 0.82
C ALA A 85 13.81 -5.11 0.29
N LEU A 86 13.90 -6.35 0.77
CA LEU A 86 14.91 -7.32 0.32
C LEU A 86 14.81 -7.63 -1.17
N THR A 87 13.59 -7.77 -1.73
CA THR A 87 13.42 -7.97 -3.18
C THR A 87 13.92 -6.80 -4.02
N LYS A 88 14.00 -5.60 -3.44
CA LYS A 88 14.61 -4.41 -4.05
C LYS A 88 16.09 -4.22 -3.72
N GLY A 89 16.70 -5.15 -2.97
CA GLY A 89 18.08 -5.02 -2.49
C GLY A 89 18.28 -3.96 -1.40
N LEU A 90 17.20 -3.58 -0.70
CA LEU A 90 17.23 -2.58 0.37
C LEU A 90 17.33 -3.24 1.75
N ASP A 91 18.04 -2.57 2.65
CA ASP A 91 18.20 -2.97 4.04
C ASP A 91 17.25 -2.15 4.93
N LEU A 92 16.12 -2.76 5.32
CA LEU A 92 15.17 -2.17 6.25
C LEU A 92 15.60 -2.52 7.69
N LYS A 93 15.66 -1.53 8.59
CA LYS A 93 16.11 -1.72 9.98
C LYS A 93 15.19 -1.03 10.98
N ILE A 94 14.94 -1.71 12.11
CA ILE A 94 14.36 -1.09 13.30
C ILE A 94 15.51 -0.71 14.24
N VAL A 95 15.59 0.56 14.63
CA VAL A 95 16.59 1.06 15.59
C VAL A 95 15.86 1.58 16.83
N PRO A 96 15.66 0.75 17.87
CA PRO A 96 14.97 1.18 19.08
C PRO A 96 15.87 2.10 19.92
N SER A 97 15.33 3.23 20.36
CA SER A 97 16.02 4.18 21.24
C SER A 97 15.84 3.89 22.74
N LEU A 98 14.76 3.17 23.10
CA LEU A 98 14.43 2.83 24.48
C LEU A 98 14.87 1.40 24.81
N LYS A 99 15.54 1.21 25.95
CA LYS A 99 15.92 -0.10 26.47
C LYS A 99 14.90 -0.57 27.51
N GLY A 100 14.38 -1.79 27.35
CA GLY A 100 13.87 -2.61 28.46
C GLY A 100 12.37 -2.67 28.68
N GLU A 101 11.57 -1.68 28.26
CA GLU A 101 10.11 -1.67 28.54
C GLU A 101 9.26 -1.48 27.27
N GLU A 102 8.15 -2.24 27.19
CA GLU A 102 7.12 -2.02 26.17
C GLU A 102 6.50 -0.63 26.37
N LEU A 103 6.47 0.17 25.30
CA LEU A 103 5.91 1.50 25.31
C LEU A 103 4.46 1.38 24.87
N TRP A 104 3.56 1.56 25.83
CA TRP A 104 2.13 1.58 25.60
C TRP A 104 1.69 3.00 25.27
N ILE A 105 0.91 3.14 24.20
CA ILE A 105 0.34 4.43 23.78
C ILE A 105 -1.18 4.34 23.68
N ASP A 106 -1.87 5.44 24.00
CA ASP A 106 -3.32 5.57 23.88
C ASP A 106 -3.67 6.33 22.58
N SER A 107 -4.02 5.58 21.53
CA SER A 107 -4.30 6.15 20.22
C SER A 107 -5.07 5.17 19.32
N ASP A 108 -5.31 5.54 18.06
CA ASP A 108 -5.91 4.68 17.05
C ASP A 108 -4.83 3.86 16.33
N GLN A 109 -4.68 2.61 16.74
CA GLN A 109 -3.68 1.68 16.21
C GLN A 109 -3.80 1.51 14.70
N ILE A 110 -5.02 1.47 14.16
CA ILE A 110 -5.27 1.23 12.73
C ILE A 110 -4.80 2.44 11.92
N LYS A 111 -5.14 3.65 12.37
CA LYS A 111 -4.72 4.88 11.69
C LYS A 111 -3.21 5.10 11.77
N ILE A 112 -2.60 4.83 12.92
CA ILE A 112 -1.13 4.89 13.05
C ILE A 112 -0.48 3.86 12.12
N LYS A 113 -0.99 2.63 12.06
CA LYS A 113 -0.51 1.60 11.13
C LYS A 113 -0.54 2.12 9.69
N GLN A 114 -1.66 2.71 9.26
CA GLN A 114 -1.84 3.24 7.91
C GLN A 114 -0.81 4.32 7.57
N VAL A 115 -0.59 5.29 8.48
CA VAL A 115 0.41 6.35 8.29
C VAL A 115 1.82 5.76 8.14
N LEU A 116 2.21 4.85 9.03
CA LEU A 116 3.53 4.21 9.00
C LEU A 116 3.73 3.36 7.74
N ILE A 117 2.72 2.61 7.32
CA ILE A 117 2.73 1.84 6.07
C ILE A 117 2.95 2.75 4.87
N ASN A 118 2.28 3.91 4.81
CA ASN A 118 2.46 4.85 3.71
C ASN A 118 3.88 5.40 3.66
N PHE A 119 4.48 5.70 4.81
CA PHE A 119 5.87 6.16 4.87
C PHE A 119 6.87 5.07 4.47
N VAL A 120 6.76 3.86 5.03
CA VAL A 120 7.66 2.74 4.71
C VAL A 120 7.51 2.32 3.24
N GLY A 121 6.28 2.26 2.74
CA GLY A 121 5.99 1.94 1.35
C GLY A 121 6.62 2.95 0.39
N ASN A 122 6.50 4.25 0.68
CA ASN A 122 7.14 5.30 -0.11
C ASN A 122 8.66 5.24 -0.03
N ALA A 123 9.23 5.01 1.15
CA ALA A 123 10.68 4.87 1.31
C ALA A 123 11.23 3.72 0.46
N ILE A 124 10.58 2.55 0.48
CA ILE A 124 10.97 1.40 -0.35
C ILE A 124 10.73 1.69 -1.84
N LYS A 125 9.66 2.37 -2.21
CA LYS A 125 9.34 2.65 -3.62
C LYS A 125 10.36 3.59 -4.27
N PHE A 126 10.80 4.63 -3.55
CA PHE A 126 11.61 5.72 -4.08
C PHE A 126 13.10 5.66 -3.69
N THR A 127 13.51 4.63 -2.95
CA THR A 127 14.91 4.21 -2.82
C THR A 127 15.20 3.08 -3.81
#